data_AF-A0A5E4L9U0-F1
#
_entry.id   AF-A0A5E4L9U0-F1
#
_cell.length_a   1.000
_cell.length_b   1.000
_cell.length_c   1.000
_cell.angle_alpha   90.00
_cell.angle_beta   90.00
_cell.angle_gamma   90.00
#
_symmetry.space_group_name_H-M   'P 1'
#
loop_
_entity.id
_entity.type
_entity.pdbx_description
1 polymer ?
#
loop_
_entity_poly.entity_id
_entity_poly.type
_entity_poly.pdbx_seq_one_letter_code
_entity_poly.pdbx_strand_id
1 'polypeptide(L)' 'MLQGELRVGNVKIGPRSVLGTRSVVLPGVEIGEGAVVGAMSLVNADVPAKSFYAGVPARKIK' A
#
# COMPACT_ATOMS: atom_id res chain seq x y z
N MET A 1 -14.55 16.21 -4.97
CA MET A 1 -14.88 15.34 -3.83
C MET A 1 -15.39 14.02 -4.38
N LEU A 2 -14.91 12.88 -3.87
CA LEU A 2 -15.43 11.54 -4.22
C LEU A 2 -16.80 11.34 -3.55
N GLN A 3 -17.82 12.12 -3.91
CA GLN A 3 -19.18 11.92 -3.43
C GLN A 3 -19.84 10.82 -4.30
N GLY A 4 -19.99 9.62 -3.73
CA GLY A 4 -20.85 8.57 -4.29
C GLY A 4 -20.15 7.36 -4.94
N GLU A 5 -18.82 7.32 -5.06
CA GLU A 5 -18.12 6.19 -5.68
C GLU A 5 -17.55 5.24 -4.61
N LEU A 6 -18.33 4.24 -4.20
CA LEU A 6 -17.83 3.14 -3.38
C LEU A 6 -16.94 2.24 -4.26
N ARG A 7 -15.65 2.19 -3.97
CA ARG A 7 -14.72 1.22 -4.57
C ARG A 7 -14.44 0.10 -3.57
N VAL A 8 -14.83 -1.12 -3.93
CA VAL A 8 -14.51 -2.33 -3.19
C VAL A 8 -13.53 -3.15 -4.02
N GLY A 9 -12.47 -3.63 -3.38
CA GLY A 9 -11.46 -4.44 -4.02
C GLY A 9 -10.61 -5.13 -2.97
N ASN A 10 -10.29 -6.39 -3.19
CA ASN A 10 -9.45 -7.15 -2.28
C ASN A 10 -8.09 -6.50 -2.15
N VAL A 11 -7.63 -6.31 -0.92
CA VAL A 11 -6.23 -5.97 -0.64
C VAL A 11 -5.50 -7.27 -0.34
N LYS A 12 -4.47 -7.58 -1.12
CA LYS A 12 -3.65 -8.77 -0.89
C LYS A 12 -2.35 -8.35 -0.22
N ILE A 13 -2.06 -8.96 0.92
CA ILE A 13 -0.84 -8.69 1.68
C ILE A 13 0.03 -9.95 1.65
N GLY A 14 1.17 -9.85 0.98
CA GLY A 14 2.12 -10.95 0.83
C GLY A 14 2.80 -11.32 2.15
N PRO A 15 3.31 -12.56 2.27
CA PRO A 15 3.97 -13.00 3.49
C PRO A 15 5.18 -12.12 3.81
N ARG A 16 5.45 -11.93 5.12
CA ARG A 16 6.60 -11.16 5.64
C ARG A 16 6.63 -9.67 5.23
N SER A 17 5.57 -9.14 4.62
CA SER A 17 5.50 -7.69 4.38
C SER A 17 5.31 -6.93 5.69
N VAL A 18 5.82 -5.70 5.75
CA VAL A 18 5.68 -4.81 6.90
C VAL A 18 4.89 -3.58 6.48
N LEU A 19 3.78 -3.32 7.17
CA LEU A 19 3.00 -2.09 7.00
C LEU A 19 3.23 -1.20 8.22
N GLY A 20 3.83 -0.04 8.01
CA GLY A 20 4.05 0.95 9.05
C GLY A 20 2.72 1.48 9.61
N THR A 21 2.76 1.87 10.88
CA THR A 21 1.59 2.39 11.61
C THR A 21 0.90 3.52 10.85
N ARG A 22 -0.45 3.51 10.83
CA ARG A 22 -1.30 4.48 10.10
C ARG A 22 -1.06 4.55 8.59
N SER A 23 -0.46 3.53 7.97
CA SER A 23 -0.53 3.40 6.52
C SER A 23 -1.96 3.11 6.06
N VAL A 24 -2.33 3.62 4.89
CA VAL A 24 -3.62 3.43 4.25
C VAL A 24 -3.39 2.78 2.89
N VAL A 25 -3.99 1.63 2.65
CA VAL A 25 -3.91 0.90 1.39
C VAL A 25 -5.24 1.00 0.66
N LEU A 26 -5.22 1.48 -0.59
CA LEU A 26 -6.44 1.65 -1.37
C LEU A 26 -6.99 0.30 -1.88
N PRO A 27 -8.30 0.21 -2.16
CA PRO A 27 -8.93 -1.02 -2.65
C PRO A 27 -8.26 -1.55 -3.93
N GLY A 28 -8.06 -2.87 -4.00
CA GLY A 28 -7.50 -3.55 -5.17
C GLY A 28 -5.98 -3.59 -5.24
N VAL A 29 -5.27 -3.00 -4.28
CA VAL A 29 -3.80 -3.01 -4.23
C VAL A 29 -3.25 -4.34 -3.73
N GLU A 30 -2.17 -4.81 -4.37
CA GLU A 30 -1.35 -5.94 -3.94
C GLU A 30 -0.02 -5.47 -3.33
N ILE A 31 0.27 -5.95 -2.12
CA ILE A 31 1.56 -5.77 -1.44
C ILE A 31 2.36 -7.06 -1.56
N GLY A 32 3.49 -7.01 -2.28
CA GLY A 32 4.33 -8.17 -2.52
C GLY A 32 5.00 -8.74 -1.26
N GLU A 33 5.46 -9.99 -1.35
CA GLU A 33 6.22 -10.66 -0.29
C GLU A 33 7.42 -9.82 0.16
N GLY A 34 7.58 -9.66 1.48
CA GLY A 34 8.71 -8.95 2.07
C GLY A 34 8.79 -7.45 1.72
N ALA A 35 7.74 -6.88 1.13
CA ALA A 35 7.68 -5.44 0.89
C ALA A 35 7.53 -4.66 2.21
N VAL A 36 8.05 -3.44 2.23
CA VAL A 36 7.96 -2.54 3.39
C VAL A 36 7.22 -1.27 2.97
N VAL A 37 6.19 -0.91 3.73
CA VAL A 37 5.46 0.35 3.60
C VAL A 37 5.74 1.22 4.82
N GLY A 38 6.23 2.43 4.62
CA GLY A 38 6.52 3.38 5.70
C GLY A 38 5.29 3.80 6.49
N ALA A 39 5.47 4.25 7.74
CA ALA A 39 4.40 4.81 8.56
C ALA A 39 3.72 6.00 7.87
N MET A 40 2.42 6.21 8.14
CA MET A 40 1.61 7.29 7.56
C MET A 40 1.58 7.35 6.02
N SER A 41 1.87 6.25 5.31
CA SER A 41 1.89 6.23 3.84
C SER A 41 0.51 6.00 3.23
N LEU A 42 0.23 6.61 2.07
CA LEU A 42 -0.97 6.36 1.26
C LEU A 42 -0.60 5.52 0.04
N VAL A 43 -0.90 4.22 0.08
CA VAL A 43 -0.59 3.28 -0.99
C VAL A 43 -1.73 3.25 -2.00
N ASN A 44 -1.49 3.83 -3.17
CA ASN A 44 -2.47 3.96 -4.25
C ASN A 44 -2.13 3.12 -5.50
N ALA A 45 -1.13 2.25 -5.42
CA ALA A 45 -0.69 1.34 -6.48
C ALA A 45 0.03 0.13 -5.85
N ASP A 46 0.16 -0.95 -6.61
CA ASP A 46 0.83 -2.18 -6.17
C ASP A 46 2.28 -1.92 -5.72
N VAL A 47 2.68 -2.66 -4.68
CA VAL A 47 4.03 -2.59 -4.11
C VAL A 47 4.76 -3.88 -4.46
N PRO A 48 5.80 -3.85 -5.32
CA PRO A 48 6.56 -5.04 -5.69
C PRO A 48 7.18 -5.75 -4.48
N ALA A 49 7.35 -7.06 -4.58
CA ALA A 49 8.03 -7.86 -3.55
C ALA A 49 9.44 -7.31 -3.24
N LYS A 50 9.85 -7.41 -1.98
CA LYS A 50 11.18 -7.00 -1.48
C LYS A 50 11.56 -5.53 -1.80
N SER A 51 10.58 -4.64 -1.90
CA SER A 51 10.78 -3.22 -2.14
C SER A 51 10.35 -2.37 -0.93
N PHE A 52 10.84 -1.14 -0.85
CA PHE A 52 10.46 -0.18 0.19
C PHE A 52 9.74 1.03 -0.40
N TYR A 53 8.51 1.28 0.05
CA TYR A 53 7.66 2.39 -0.40
C TYR A 53 7.25 3.26 0.80
N ALA A 54 7.20 4.59 0.62
CA ALA A 54 6.73 5.51 1.65
C ALA A 54 6.15 6.81 1.08
N GLY A 55 5.37 7.54 1.88
CA GLY A 55 4.87 8.88 1.57
C GLY A 55 3.38 8.96 1.20
N VAL A 56 2.92 10.17 0.89
CA VAL A 56 1.53 10.46 0.48
C VAL A 56 1.57 11.25 -0.84
N PRO A 57 1.34 10.62 -2.00
CA PRO A 57 1.18 9.18 -2.21
C PRO A 57 2.48 8.38 -2.05
N ALA A 58 2.39 7.09 -1.75
CA ALA A 58 3.53 6.22 -1.55
C ALA A 58 4.35 6.08 -2.84
N ARG A 59 5.68 6.17 -2.72
CA ARG A 59 6.63 6.02 -3.83
C ARG A 59 7.76 5.09 -3.44
N LYS A 60 8.36 4.43 -4.44
CA LYS A 60 9.53 3.58 -4.25
C LYS A 60 10.68 4.41 -3.69
N ILE A 61 11.23 3.96 -2.58
CA ILE A 61 12.42 4.51 -1.94
C ILE A 61 13.63 3.62 -2.23
N LYS A 62 13.44 2.29 -2.21
CA LYS A 62 14.47 1.29 -2.57
C LYS A 62 13.85 0.06 -3.22
#